data_AF-A0A377UQZ7-F1
#
_entry.id   AF-A0A377UQZ7-F1
#
_cell.length_a   1.000
_cell.length_b   1.000
_cell.length_c   1.000
_cell.angle_alpha   90.00
_cell.angle_beta   90.00
_cell.angle_gamma   90.00
#
_symmetry.space_group_name_H-M   'P 1'
#
loop_
_entity.id
_entity.type
_entity.pdbx_description
1 polymer ?
#
loop_
_entity_poly.entity_id
_entity_poly.type
_entity_poly.pdbx_seq_one_letter_code
_entity_poly.pdbx_strand_id
1 'polypeptide(L)'
;MFKSSVCSYENRGPYGNNKYRGNCSGFIVKDFIESYMRKPNGLVADPSVGGGSSIDVANELGVRFKGTDLHQGFNLLRDDFLSFLGEPAHLIWWHPPYWDMIQYSGKQWASQQMGYEPHEFA
;
A
#
# COMPACT_ATOMS: atom_id res chain seq x y z
N MET A 1 -9.94 4.13 15.01
CA MET A 1 -9.95 2.68 15.27
C MET A 1 -11.30 2.14 14.85
N PHE A 2 -11.35 0.91 14.32
CA PHE A 2 -12.59 0.29 13.88
C PHE A 2 -13.65 0.28 14.99
N LYS A 3 -14.85 0.77 14.66
CA LYS A 3 -16.01 0.85 15.57
C LYS A 3 -16.95 -0.36 15.45
N SER A 4 -16.94 -1.03 14.29
CA SER A 4 -17.79 -2.17 13.96
C SER A 4 -17.09 -3.05 12.91
N SER A 5 -17.69 -4.19 12.56
CA SER A 5 -17.19 -5.08 11.50
C SER A 5 -17.44 -4.56 10.07
N VAL A 6 -18.27 -3.52 9.90
CA VAL A 6 -18.58 -2.90 8.62
C VAL A 6 -18.16 -1.44 8.67
N CYS A 7 -17.15 -1.09 7.88
CA CYS A 7 -16.65 0.28 7.82
C CYS A 7 -17.50 1.12 6.87
N SER A 8 -17.88 2.32 7.29
CA SER A 8 -18.57 3.30 6.45
C SER A 8 -18.04 4.69 6.78
N TYR A 9 -17.66 5.43 5.75
CA TYR A 9 -17.11 6.78 5.87
C TYR A 9 -17.94 7.73 5.01
N GLU A 10 -18.37 8.86 5.58
CA GLU A 10 -19.24 9.83 4.90
C GLU A 10 -18.58 10.42 3.65
N ASN A 11 -17.26 10.58 3.68
CA ASN A 11 -16.47 11.06 2.55
C ASN A 11 -15.13 10.31 2.46
N ARG A 12 -14.39 10.54 1.37
CA ARG A 12 -13.10 9.89 1.10
C ARG A 12 -11.97 10.38 2.02
N GLY A 13 -12.08 11.58 2.56
CA GLY A 13 -11.02 12.26 3.28
C GLY A 13 -9.90 12.79 2.37
N PRO A 14 -8.88 13.44 2.97
CA PRO A 14 -7.82 14.14 2.24
C PRO A 14 -6.68 13.22 1.76
N TYR A 15 -6.72 11.93 2.09
CA TYR A 15 -5.58 11.02 1.95
C TYR A 15 -5.33 10.55 0.52
N GLY A 16 -4.10 10.67 0.06
CA GLY A 16 -3.62 10.18 -1.22
C GLY A 16 -4.32 10.78 -2.43
N ASN A 17 -3.85 10.41 -3.61
CA ASN A 17 -4.45 10.84 -4.87
C ASN A 17 -5.73 10.06 -5.19
N ASN A 18 -6.88 10.76 -5.18
CA ASN A 18 -8.18 10.17 -5.53
C ASN A 18 -8.33 9.77 -7.00
N LYS A 19 -7.44 10.27 -7.88
CA LYS A 19 -7.38 9.86 -9.28
C LYS A 19 -6.51 8.62 -9.50
N TYR A 20 -5.81 8.12 -8.47
CA TYR A 20 -5.07 6.87 -8.58
C TYR A 20 -6.04 5.71 -8.77
N ARG A 21 -5.81 4.89 -9.80
CA ARG A 21 -6.70 3.79 -10.16
C ARG A 21 -6.62 2.69 -9.11
N GLY A 22 -7.77 2.37 -8.50
CA GLY A 22 -7.84 1.44 -7.36
C GLY A 22 -7.43 2.06 -6.02
N ASN A 23 -7.59 3.39 -5.86
CA ASN A 23 -7.31 4.04 -4.58
C ASN A 23 -8.24 3.55 -3.45
N CYS A 24 -7.71 3.59 -2.23
CA CYS A 24 -8.41 3.27 -1.00
C CYS A 24 -8.54 4.52 -0.13
N SER A 25 -9.64 4.67 0.61
CA SER A 25 -9.84 5.76 1.58
C SER A 25 -8.81 5.66 2.70
N GLY A 26 -8.13 6.75 3.05
CA GLY A 26 -7.17 6.71 4.16
C GLY A 26 -7.84 6.49 5.52
N PHE A 27 -9.14 6.74 5.67
CA PHE A 27 -9.83 6.47 6.95
C PHE A 27 -9.76 5.00 7.36
N ILE A 28 -9.85 4.06 6.42
CA ILE A 28 -9.74 2.63 6.75
C ILE A 28 -8.32 2.25 7.18
N VAL A 29 -7.30 2.89 6.60
CA VAL A 29 -5.90 2.70 6.98
C VAL A 29 -5.67 3.25 8.38
N LYS A 30 -6.22 4.44 8.67
CA LYS A 30 -6.15 5.08 9.99
C LYS A 30 -6.80 4.19 11.05
N ASP A 31 -8.02 3.72 10.79
CA ASP A 31 -8.71 2.82 11.69
C ASP A 31 -7.95 1.52 11.91
N PHE A 32 -7.35 0.97 10.86
CA PHE A 32 -6.51 -0.22 10.94
C PHE A 32 -5.28 -0.02 11.83
N ILE A 33 -4.54 1.07 11.64
CA ILE A 33 -3.36 1.39 12.46
C ILE A 33 -3.78 1.61 13.91
N GLU A 34 -4.78 2.44 14.17
CA GLU A 34 -5.25 2.73 15.53
C GLU A 34 -5.82 1.47 16.23
N SER A 35 -6.36 0.50 15.48
CA SER A 35 -6.88 -0.75 16.03
C SER A 35 -5.81 -1.81 16.33
N TYR A 36 -4.76 -1.90 15.51
CA TYR A 36 -3.84 -3.05 15.54
C TYR A 36 -2.38 -2.69 15.84
N MET A 37 -2.03 -1.40 15.89
CA MET A 37 -0.70 -0.96 16.30
C MET A 37 -0.49 -1.15 17.80
N ARG A 38 0.26 -2.19 18.18
CA ARG A 38 0.53 -2.56 19.58
C ARG A 38 1.88 -2.10 20.11
N LYS A 39 2.82 -1.78 19.22
CA LYS A 39 4.15 -1.28 19.56
C LYS A 39 4.27 0.17 19.09
N PRO A 40 4.24 1.18 19.97
CA PRO A 40 4.30 2.59 19.55
C PRO A 40 5.49 2.93 18.63
N ASN A 41 6.64 2.27 18.84
CA ASN A 41 7.84 2.44 18.02
C ASN A 41 8.02 1.36 16.93
N GLY A 42 6.99 0.55 16.68
CA GLY A 42 7.01 -0.46 15.62
C GLY A 42 6.97 0.18 14.23
N LEU A 43 7.55 -0.51 13.25
CA LEU A 43 7.48 -0.07 11.86
C LEU A 43 6.13 -0.47 11.23
N VAL A 44 5.40 0.49 10.69
CA VAL A 44 4.28 0.26 9.78
C VAL A 44 4.83 0.16 8.36
N ALA A 45 4.34 -0.78 7.57
CA ALA A 45 4.77 -0.95 6.19
C ALA A 45 3.62 -1.12 5.20
N ASP A 46 3.85 -0.72 3.95
CA ASP A 46 2.92 -0.90 2.83
C ASP A 46 3.69 -1.17 1.53
N PRO A 47 3.60 -2.38 0.94
CA PRO A 47 4.31 -2.73 -0.29
C PRO A 47 3.58 -2.27 -1.57
N SER A 48 2.45 -1.57 -1.45
CA SER A 48 1.63 -1.14 -2.58
C SER A 48 0.99 0.23 -2.30
N VAL A 49 1.83 1.22 -2.00
CA VAL A 49 1.37 2.56 -1.54
C VAL A 49 0.49 3.29 -2.54
N GLY A 50 0.58 2.94 -3.83
CA GLY A 50 -0.23 3.50 -4.90
C GLY A 50 -0.24 5.01 -4.90
N GLY A 51 -1.44 5.58 -4.69
CA GLY A 51 -1.68 7.02 -4.63
C GLY A 51 -1.27 7.71 -3.33
N GLY A 52 -0.76 6.98 -2.33
CA GLY A 52 -0.18 7.54 -1.10
C GLY A 52 -1.12 7.63 0.11
N SER A 53 -2.30 6.99 0.10
CA SER A 53 -3.23 7.09 1.23
C SER A 53 -2.61 6.63 2.56
N SER A 54 -1.81 5.56 2.55
CA SER A 54 -1.12 5.05 3.74
C SER A 54 0.03 5.94 4.20
N ILE A 55 0.71 6.62 3.26
CA ILE A 55 1.76 7.60 3.54
C ILE A 55 1.17 8.78 4.31
N ASP A 56 0.07 9.36 3.80
CA ASP A 56 -0.56 10.52 4.45
C ASP A 56 -1.09 10.18 5.83
N VAL A 57 -1.68 8.99 5.99
CA VAL A 57 -2.15 8.51 7.31
C VAL A 57 -0.99 8.29 8.27
N ALA A 58 0.13 7.71 7.81
CA ALA A 58 1.29 7.51 8.65
C ALA A 58 1.89 8.85 9.13
N ASN A 59 1.93 9.85 8.25
CA ASN A 59 2.36 11.20 8.58
C ASN A 59 1.43 11.86 9.61
N GLU A 60 0.10 11.74 9.43
CA GLU A 60 -0.88 12.28 10.38
C GLU A 60 -0.75 11.64 11.77
N LEU A 61 -0.58 10.32 11.84
CA LEU A 61 -0.48 9.59 13.10
C LEU A 61 0.92 9.66 13.74
N GLY A 62 1.92 10.17 13.04
CA GLY A 62 3.30 10.24 13.52
C GLY A 62 3.95 8.86 13.75
N VAL A 63 3.54 7.83 12.99
CA VAL A 63 4.09 6.47 13.12
C VAL A 63 5.29 6.27 12.20
N ARG A 64 6.22 5.39 12.62
CA ARG A 64 7.32 4.96 11.74
C ARG A 64 6.74 4.23 10.54
N PHE A 65 7.08 4.65 9.32
CA PHE A 65 6.53 4.08 8.11
C PHE A 65 7.58 3.86 7.02
N LYS A 66 7.48 2.74 6.31
CA LYS A 66 8.19 2.48 5.06
C LYS A 66 7.22 1.88 4.05
N GLY A 67 7.13 2.49 2.88
CA GLY A 67 6.30 1.97 1.81
C GLY A 67 6.98 2.06 0.46
N THR A 68 6.50 1.23 -0.46
CA THR A 68 6.98 1.15 -1.83
C THR A 68 5.85 0.74 -2.77
N ASP A 69 6.11 0.71 -4.07
CA ASP A 69 5.17 0.28 -5.09
C ASP A 69 5.91 -0.21 -6.33
N LEU A 70 5.20 -0.93 -7.19
CA LEU A 70 5.67 -1.31 -8.52
C LEU A 70 6.06 -0.09 -9.36
N HIS A 71 5.30 1.02 -9.26
CA HIS A 71 5.63 2.25 -9.99
C HIS A 71 6.89 2.97 -9.48
N GLN A 72 7.37 2.58 -8.30
CA GLN A 72 8.63 3.05 -7.71
C GLN A 72 9.80 2.10 -8.02
N GLY A 73 9.56 1.06 -8.81
CA GLY A 73 10.56 0.06 -9.20
C GLY A 73 10.66 -1.14 -8.28
N PHE A 74 9.81 -1.27 -7.25
CA PHE A 74 9.79 -2.43 -6.37
C PHE A 74 8.75 -3.45 -6.82
N ASN A 75 9.21 -4.61 -7.26
CA ASN A 75 8.35 -5.71 -7.67
C ASN A 75 8.16 -6.69 -6.50
N LEU A 76 7.01 -6.62 -5.83
CA LEU A 76 6.68 -7.50 -4.69
C LEU A 76 6.73 -9.01 -5.01
N LEU A 77 6.67 -9.40 -6.28
CA LEU A 77 6.80 -10.81 -6.70
C LEU A 77 8.26 -11.27 -6.87
N ARG A 78 9.21 -10.34 -6.96
CA ARG A 78 10.64 -10.63 -7.25
C ARG A 78 11.58 -10.12 -6.18
N ASP A 79 11.26 -8.99 -5.57
CA ASP A 79 12.12 -8.30 -4.62
C ASP A 79 11.80 -8.72 -3.18
N ASP A 80 12.84 -8.79 -2.34
CA ASP A 80 12.70 -9.14 -0.94
C ASP A 80 12.24 -7.93 -0.11
N PHE A 81 11.00 -7.97 0.37
CA PHE A 81 10.41 -6.86 1.12
C PHE A 81 11.10 -6.64 2.47
N LEU A 82 11.56 -7.71 3.14
CA LEU A 82 12.28 -7.58 4.40
C LEU A 82 13.59 -6.80 4.23
N SER A 83 14.34 -7.06 3.15
CA SER A 83 15.56 -6.33 2.80
C SER A 83 15.27 -4.86 2.50
N PHE A 84 14.18 -4.55 1.79
CA PHE A 84 13.75 -3.15 1.58
C PHE A 84 13.43 -2.45 2.92
N LEU A 85 12.75 -3.14 3.83
CA LEU A 85 12.41 -2.59 5.13
C LEU A 85 13.63 -2.44 6.05
N GLY A 86 14.62 -3.32 5.96
CA GLY A 86 15.82 -3.33 6.81
C GLY A 86 15.57 -3.78 8.26
N GLU A 87 14.32 -4.02 8.64
CA GLU A 87 13.87 -4.60 9.90
C GLU A 87 12.48 -5.22 9.71
N PRO A 88 12.03 -6.16 10.56
CA PRO A 88 10.66 -6.66 10.51
C PRO A 88 9.63 -5.55 10.79
N ALA A 89 8.62 -5.45 9.94
CA ALA A 89 7.46 -4.60 10.22
C ALA A 89 6.71 -5.12 11.45
N HIS A 90 6.23 -4.21 12.29
CA HIS A 90 5.27 -4.53 13.35
C HIS A 90 3.86 -4.69 12.78
N LEU A 91 3.50 -3.86 11.80
CA LEU A 91 2.18 -3.86 11.18
C LEU A 91 2.32 -3.61 9.67
N ILE A 92 1.60 -4.38 8.86
CA ILE A 92 1.58 -4.21 7.40
C ILE A 92 0.16 -3.90 6.97
N TRP A 93 -0.03 -2.77 6.29
CA TRP A 93 -1.23 -2.50 5.50
C TRP A 93 -0.95 -2.95 4.07
N TRP A 94 -1.77 -3.85 3.55
CA TRP A 94 -1.63 -4.28 2.15
C TRP A 94 -2.98 -4.29 1.46
N HIS A 95 -3.12 -3.38 0.50
CA HIS A 95 -4.27 -3.30 -0.39
C HIS A 95 -3.80 -3.69 -1.80
N PRO A 96 -3.83 -4.99 -2.13
CA PRO A 96 -3.14 -5.54 -3.30
C PRO A 96 -3.70 -4.99 -4.62
N PRO A 97 -2.93 -5.08 -5.72
CA PRO A 97 -3.43 -4.76 -7.05
C PRO A 97 -4.65 -5.62 -7.40
N TYR A 98 -5.61 -5.00 -8.08
CA TYR A 98 -6.86 -5.64 -8.54
C TYR A 98 -6.62 -6.57 -9.73
N TRP A 99 -6.02 -7.73 -9.47
CA TRP A 99 -5.83 -8.87 -10.37
C TRP A 99 -5.91 -8.53 -11.86
N ASP A 100 -6.98 -8.93 -12.56
CA ASP A 100 -7.23 -8.76 -13.99
C ASP A 100 -8.10 -7.54 -14.30
N MET A 101 -8.76 -6.95 -13.30
CA MET A 101 -9.55 -5.73 -13.45
C MET A 101 -8.68 -4.54 -13.85
N ILE A 102 -7.42 -4.52 -13.40
CA ILE A 102 -6.47 -3.44 -13.65
C ILE A 102 -5.08 -4.00 -13.92
N GLN A 103 -4.59 -3.82 -15.15
CA GLN A 103 -3.22 -4.13 -15.50
C GLN A 103 -2.28 -2.98 -15.07
N TYR A 104 -1.59 -3.16 -13.95
CA TYR A 104 -0.63 -2.19 -13.42
C TYR A 104 0.73 -2.25 -14.13
N SER A 105 1.30 -3.45 -14.26
CA SER A 105 2.58 -3.67 -14.96
C SER A 105 2.43 -3.52 -16.48
N GLY A 106 3.33 -2.79 -17.12
CA GLY A 106 3.41 -2.65 -18.58
C GLY A 106 2.33 -1.77 -19.23
N LYS A 107 1.24 -1.45 -18.51
CA LYS A 107 0.17 -0.55 -18.99
C LYS A 107 0.06 0.72 -18.16
N GLN A 108 -0.20 0.60 -16.86
CA GLN A 108 -0.23 1.77 -15.97
C GLN A 108 1.20 2.28 -15.70
N TRP A 109 2.14 1.34 -15.55
CA TRP A 109 3.53 1.63 -15.23
C TRP A 109 4.44 0.82 -16.17
N ALA A 110 5.04 1.51 -17.14
CA ALA A 110 6.03 0.95 -18.05
C ALA A 110 7.32 1.77 -17.94
N SER A 111 8.36 1.18 -17.37
CA SER A 111 9.70 1.45 -17.85
C SER A 111 10.24 0.16 -18.46
N GLN A 112 10.87 0.29 -19.62
CA GLN A 112 11.58 -0.77 -20.35
C GLN A 112 12.70 -1.46 -19.53
N GLN A 113 12.82 -1.18 -18.22
CA GLN A 113 13.84 -1.71 -17.33
C GLN A 113 13.44 -3.00 -16.60
N MET A 114 12.15 -3.38 -16.59
CA MET A 114 11.67 -4.49 -15.75
C MET A 114 11.43 -5.79 -16.53
N GLY A 115 12.36 -6.19 -17.43
CA GLY A 115 12.46 -7.53 -18.04
C GLY A 115 11.14 -8.32 -18.09
N TYR A 116 10.12 -7.73 -18.74
CA TYR A 116 8.80 -8.33 -18.80
C TYR A 116 8.81 -9.33 -19.94
N GLU A 117 9.12 -10.58 -19.62
CA GLU A 117 8.77 -11.72 -20.46
C GLU A 117 7.30 -12.06 -20.18
N PRO A 118 6.39 -11.95 -21.17
CA PRO A 118 5.03 -12.40 -21.00
C PRO A 118 5.05 -13.91 -20.76
N HIS A 119 4.65 -14.35 -19.57
CA HIS A 119 4.33 -15.75 -19.36
C HIS A 119 2.97 -16.03 -19.99
N GLU A 120 2.96 -16.82 -21.06
CA GLU A 120 1.75 -17.51 -21.49
C GLU A 120 1.31 -18.44 -20.36
N PHE A 121 0.18 -18.12 -19.74
CA PHE A 121 -0.49 -19.06 -18.86
C PHE A 121 -1.11 -20.14 -19.75
N ALA A 122 -0.58 -21.36 -19.65
CA ALA A 122 -1.15 -22.57 -20.24
C ALA A 122 -2.49 -22.94 -19.58
#